data_AF-A0A9D9NB39-F1
#
_entry.id   AF-A0A9D9NB39-F1
#
_cell.length_a   1.000
_cell.length_b   1.000
_cell.length_c   1.000
_cell.angle_alpha   90.00
_cell.angle_beta   90.00
_cell.angle_gamma   90.00
#
_symmetry.space_group_name_H-M   'P 1'
#
loop_
_entity.id
_entity.type
_entity.pdbx_description
1 polymer ?
#
loop_
_entity_poly.entity_id
_entity_poly.type
_entity_poly.pdbx_seq_one_letter_code
_entity_poly.pdbx_strand_id
1 'polypeptide(L)' 'MQKKETKTEKAFRKGLRNLKVKDYMEVKDRIYDILGVSARQTFAAYADGKRQLDIDKYKSIDMLFKEHGVNDCWGV' A
#
# COMPACT_ATOMS: atom_id res chain seq x y z
N MET A 1 13.47 -15.32 -17.82
CA MET A 1 13.67 -13.98 -17.23
C MET A 1 12.30 -13.37 -17.00
N GLN A 2 11.82 -13.32 -15.75
CA GLN A 2 10.50 -12.74 -15.46
C GLN A 2 10.58 -11.23 -15.69
N LYS A 3 9.83 -10.73 -16.67
CA LYS A 3 9.66 -9.30 -16.90
C LYS A 3 8.93 -8.73 -15.68
N LYS A 4 9.61 -7.93 -14.87
CA LYS A 4 8.98 -7.08 -13.84
C LYS A 4 8.24 -5.96 -14.57
N GLU A 5 7.04 -6.25 -15.04
CA GLU A 5 6.23 -5.28 -15.79
C GLU A 5 5.49 -4.32 -14.85
N THR A 6 5.52 -3.06 -15.31
CA THR A 6 4.70 -1.89 -14.97
C THR A 6 4.64 -1.44 -13.50
N LYS A 7 5.61 -0.58 -13.17
CA LYS A 7 5.60 0.37 -12.06
C LYS A 7 4.32 1.21 -12.08
N THR A 8 3.58 1.25 -10.97
CA THR A 8 2.38 2.09 -10.85
C THR A 8 2.65 3.29 -9.93
N GLU A 9 2.30 4.49 -10.40
CA GLU A 9 2.25 5.73 -9.60
C GLU A 9 0.91 5.78 -8.86
N LYS A 10 0.78 4.96 -7.80
CA LYS A 10 -0.46 4.88 -7.03
C LYS A 10 -0.16 5.16 -5.55
N ALA A 11 -0.85 6.15 -5.00
CA ALA A 11 -0.78 6.50 -3.59
C ALA A 11 -1.90 5.77 -2.83
N PHE A 12 -1.60 5.12 -1.71
CA PHE A 12 -2.59 4.45 -0.86
C PHE A 12 -2.87 5.20 0.45
N ARG A 13 -2.42 6.46 0.57
CA ARG A 13 -2.71 7.33 1.71
C ARG A 13 -4.21 7.43 2.01
N LYS A 14 -5.02 7.52 0.95
CA LYS A 14 -6.49 7.59 1.05
C LYS A 14 -7.04 6.33 1.70
N GLY A 15 -6.59 5.15 1.26
CA GLY A 15 -6.94 3.87 1.86
C GLY A 15 -6.67 3.83 3.36
N LEU A 16 -5.48 4.27 3.80
CA LEU A 16 -5.14 4.32 5.22
C LEU A 16 -6.07 5.21 6.05
N ARG A 17 -6.60 6.30 5.47
CA ARG A 17 -7.56 7.20 6.16
C ARG A 17 -8.97 6.61 6.23
N ASN A 18 -9.31 5.70 5.31
CA ASN A 18 -10.61 5.05 5.24
C ASN A 18 -10.69 3.79 6.12
N LEU A 19 -9.58 3.35 6.71
CA LEU A 19 -9.57 2.25 7.66
C LEU A 19 -10.24 2.65 8.98
N LYS A 20 -10.88 1.67 9.63
CA LYS A 20 -11.32 1.83 11.02
C LYS A 20 -10.08 1.95 11.91
N VAL A 21 -10.17 2.75 12.98
CA VAL A 21 -9.06 3.00 13.91
C VAL A 21 -8.46 1.69 14.45
N LYS A 22 -9.32 0.70 14.75
CA LYS A 22 -8.90 -0.62 15.25
C LYS A 22 -8.08 -1.43 14.24
N ASP A 23 -8.29 -1.24 12.94
CA ASP A 23 -7.67 -2.01 11.87
C ASP A 23 -6.40 -1.32 11.35
N TYR A 24 -6.23 -0.03 11.66
CA TYR A 24 -5.13 0.80 11.15
C TYR A 24 -3.74 0.23 11.45
N MET A 25 -3.50 -0.18 12.70
CA MET A 25 -2.17 -0.65 13.12
C MET A 25 -1.80 -1.97 12.43
N GLU A 26 -2.73 -2.92 12.39
CA GLU A 26 -2.53 -4.21 11.72
C GLU A 26 -2.27 -4.04 10.21
N VAL A 27 -3.12 -3.27 9.52
CA VAL A 27 -2.96 -3.04 8.08
C VAL A 27 -1.65 -2.32 7.80
N LYS A 28 -1.30 -1.32 8.61
CA LYS A 28 -0.04 -0.60 8.46
C LYS A 28 1.15 -1.55 8.58
N ASP A 29 1.21 -2.39 9.61
CA ASP A 29 2.33 -3.32 9.83
C ASP A 29 2.45 -4.33 8.68
N ARG A 30 1.34 -4.91 8.21
CA ARG A 30 1.34 -5.78 7.03
C ARG A 30 1.82 -5.07 5.76
N ILE A 31 1.52 -3.78 5.59
CA ILE A 31 2.05 -3.00 4.47
C ILE A 31 3.56 -2.79 4.60
N TYR A 32 4.11 -2.60 5.81
CA TYR A 32 5.57 -2.57 6.00
C TYR A 32 6.21 -3.87 5.50
N ASP A 33 5.61 -5.01 5.84
CA ASP A 33 6.09 -6.33 5.42
C ASP A 33 6.00 -6.52 3.90
N ILE A 34 4.86 -6.19 3.28
CA ILE A 34 4.68 -6.26 1.81
C ILE A 34 5.69 -5.37 1.08
N LEU A 35 5.93 -4.17 1.61
CA LEU A 35 6.89 -3.24 1.02
C LEU A 35 8.33 -3.69 1.23
N GLY A 36 8.62 -4.46 2.29
CA GLY A 36 9.95 -4.85 2.71
C GLY A 36 10.75 -3.65 3.23
N VAL A 37 10.09 -2.74 3.95
CA VAL A 37 10.70 -1.51 4.48
C VAL A 37 10.59 -1.50 6.00
N SER A 38 11.49 -0.79 6.65
CA SER A 38 11.45 -0.55 8.11
C SER A 38 11.38 0.94 8.45
N ALA A 39 11.85 1.80 7.53
CA ALA A 39 11.90 3.23 7.75
C ALA A 39 10.55 3.90 7.47
N ARG A 40 10.06 4.66 8.46
CA ARG A 40 8.80 5.43 8.36
C ARG A 40 8.77 6.38 7.16
N GLN A 41 9.89 7.02 6.86
CA GLN A 41 9.99 7.94 5.73
C GLN A 41 9.79 7.20 4.40
N THR A 42 10.34 6.00 4.27
CA THR A 42 10.19 5.17 3.07
C THR A 42 8.75 4.69 2.91
N PHE A 43 8.11 4.25 3.99
CA PHE A 43 6.68 3.92 3.98
C PHE A 43 5.84 5.13 3.54
N ALA A 44 6.11 6.31 4.09
CA ALA A 44 5.37 7.53 3.72
C ALA A 44 5.55 7.88 2.23
N ALA A 45 6.76 7.71 1.67
CA ALA A 45 6.99 7.92 0.25
C ALA A 45 6.16 6.99 -0.64
N TYR A 46 6.00 5.72 -0.27
CA TYR A 46 5.09 4.79 -0.96
C TYR A 46 3.62 5.19 -0.79
N ALA A 47 3.20 5.48 0.45
CA ALA A 47 1.82 5.84 0.75
C ALA A 47 1.37 7.12 0.00
N ASP A 48 2.28 8.09 -0.15
CA ASP A 48 2.05 9.34 -0.86
C ASP A 48 2.26 9.22 -2.39
N GLY A 49 2.60 8.03 -2.91
CA GLY A 49 2.85 7.82 -4.35
C GLY A 49 4.17 8.41 -4.87
N LYS A 50 5.02 8.93 -3.99
CA LYS A 50 6.37 9.46 -4.33
C LYS A 50 7.36 8.36 -4.73
N ARG A 51 7.01 7.10 -4.48
CA ARG A 51 7.79 5.93 -4.87
C ARG A 51 6.93 4.92 -5.60
N GLN A 52 7.45 4.41 -6.70
CA GLN A 52 6.76 3.43 -7.53
C GLN A 52 6.65 2.07 -6.84
N LEU A 53 5.46 1.49 -6.92
CA LEU A 53 5.16 0.13 -6.48
C LEU A 53 5.32 -0.86 -7.63
N ASP A 54 5.87 -2.03 -7.30
CA ASP A 54 5.80 -3.21 -8.17
C ASP A 54 4.36 -3.72 -8.23
N ILE A 55 3.97 -4.31 -9.36
CA ILE A 55 2.59 -4.77 -9.58
C ILE A 55 2.13 -5.84 -8.57
N ASP A 56 3.05 -6.67 -8.09
CA ASP A 56 2.73 -7.69 -7.08
C ASP A 56 2.44 -7.05 -5.72
N LYS A 57 3.25 -6.05 -5.33
CA LYS A 57 3.02 -5.28 -4.10
C LYS A 57 1.73 -4.49 -4.18
N TYR A 58 1.44 -3.90 -5.35
CA TYR A 58 0.17 -3.23 -5.62
C TYR A 58 -1.01 -4.19 -5.38
N LYS A 59 -0.99 -5.40 -5.97
CA LYS A 59 -2.06 -6.39 -5.78
C LYS A 59 -2.22 -6.82 -4.32
N SER A 60 -1.11 -7.06 -3.61
CA SER A 60 -1.15 -7.45 -2.21
C SER A 60 -1.73 -6.36 -1.31
N ILE A 61 -1.34 -5.10 -1.54
CA ILE A 61 -1.88 -3.94 -0.80
C ILE A 61 -3.38 -3.76 -1.12
N ASP A 62 -3.77 -3.87 -2.39
CA ASP A 62 -5.16 -3.76 -2.82
C ASP A 62 -6.06 -4.82 -2.16
N MET A 63 -5.61 -6.07 -2.14
CA MET A 63 -6.31 -7.17 -1.50
C MET A 63 -6.43 -6.95 0.01
N LEU A 64 -5.35 -6.54 0.67
CA LEU A 64 -5.36 -6.23 2.10
C LEU A 64 -6.39 -5.15 2.44
N PHE A 65 -6.46 -4.04 1.68
CA PHE A 65 -7.46 -3.01 1.94
C PHE A 65 -8.90 -3.54 1.76
N LYS A 66 -9.15 -4.38 0.75
CA LYS A 66 -10.45 -4.99 0.51
C LYS A 66 -10.89 -5.92 1.64
N GLU A 67 -9.98 -6.71 2.22
CA GLU A 67 -10.24 -7.55 3.40
C GLU A 67 -10.74 -6.73 4.60
N HIS A 68 -10.29 -5.48 4.71
CA HIS A 68 -10.72 -4.55 5.76
C HIS A 68 -11.88 -3.61 5.33
N GLY A 69 -12.53 -3.90 4.20
CA GLY A 69 -13.71 -3.17 3.73
C GLY A 69 -13.42 -1.87 3.00
N VAL A 70 -12.17 -1.61 2.61
CA VAL A 70 -11.76 -0.43 1.83
C VAL A 70 -11.63 -0.82 0.36
N ASN A 71 -12.67 -0.54 -0.43
CA ASN A 71 -12.72 -0.91 -1.86
C ASN A 71 -11.93 0.03 -2.78
N ASP A 72 -11.72 1.28 -2.36
CA ASP A 72 -10.95 2.29 -3.10
C ASP A 72 -9.84 2.86 -2.20
N CYS A 73 -8.72 2.15 -2.16
CA CYS A 73 -7.56 2.56 -1.37
C CYS A 73 -6.60 3.49 -2.13
N TRP A 74 -6.66 3.47 -3.47
CA TRP A 74 -5.75 4.19 -4.35
C TRP A 74 -6.28 5.60 -4.63
N GLY A 75 -5.68 6.60 -3.99
CA GLY A 75 -6.00 8.00 -4.24
C GLY A 75 -5.19 8.57 -5.39
N VAL A 76 -5.86 9.29 -6.30
CA VAL A 76 -5.28 10.36 -7.11
C VAL A 76 -5.34 11.65 -6.31
#